data_AF-A0A970SNE0-F1
#
_entry.id   AF-A0A970SNE0-F1
#
_cell.length_a   1.000
_cell.length_b   1.000
_cell.length_c   1.000
_cell.angle_alpha   90.00
_cell.angle_beta   90.00
_cell.angle_gamma   90.00
#
_symmetry.space_group_name_H-M   'P 1'
#
loop_
_entity.id
_entity.type
_entity.pdbx_description
1 polymer ?
#
loop_
_entity_poly.entity_id
_entity_poly.type
_entity_poly.pdbx_seq_one_letter_code
_entity_poly.pdbx_strand_id
1 'polypeptide(L)'
;MTTVSDIIRELEAIAPPELADAQDRIGLQAGDPAAQVETICVTVDVTDRVIEKAAECGCDIIVAHHPLIYNPLLSVAPTNPVQRRLMTLVKSDIALYIMHTNFDAAADGINDALALRLGVVDCRPLTTQKTDGFIKVVVFVPESALEGVRNAMSEAGAGVIGRYSQCSFRSIGTGSFMPAAGANPYIGSADKYEEVQEYRLEMICASSMRKAAVEAMLRAHPYEEAAYDIYELANDPVVYGYGRVGALAEPTSLRDFVNKVKTALGLEYARVSGNLDKPVGRVALCGGSGSSQYREAVRAGADVYVTGDTKHHDILDADDLGLAIIDAGHFHTEKPGMVALADRLGKLFGSRGIAVEYVE
;
A
#
# COMPACT_ATOMS: atom_id res chain seq x y z
N MET A 1 11.66 21.34 4.89
CA MET A 1 11.95 20.85 3.53
C MET A 1 11.73 19.35 3.57
N THR A 2 11.01 18.81 2.60
CA THR A 2 10.71 17.36 2.54
C THR A 2 11.91 16.63 1.97
N THR A 3 12.31 15.53 2.60
CA THR A 3 13.46 14.72 2.16
C THR A 3 13.02 13.43 1.48
N VAL A 4 13.93 12.75 0.78
CA VAL A 4 13.73 11.39 0.27
C VAL A 4 13.24 10.45 1.38
N SER A 5 13.80 10.53 2.59
CA SER A 5 13.36 9.72 3.73
C SER A 5 11.90 9.98 4.13
N ASP A 6 11.43 11.23 4.01
CA ASP A 6 10.03 11.55 4.30
C ASP A 6 9.09 11.00 3.22
N ILE A 7 9.50 11.03 1.94
CA ILE A 7 8.76 10.39 0.86
C ILE A 7 8.66 8.89 1.09
N ILE A 8 9.79 8.23 1.39
CA ILE A 8 9.85 6.79 1.66
C ILE A 8 8.90 6.39 2.79
N ARG A 9 8.87 7.14 3.90
CA ARG A 9 7.97 6.86 5.02
C ARG A 9 6.51 6.84 4.60
N GLU A 10 6.10 7.76 3.73
CA GLU A 10 4.73 7.83 3.21
C GLU A 10 4.45 6.69 2.22
N LEU A 11 5.41 6.32 1.37
CA LEU A 11 5.29 5.17 0.46
C LEU A 11 5.17 3.84 1.23
N GLU A 12 5.95 3.68 2.31
CA GLU A 12 5.91 2.48 3.17
C GLU A 12 4.63 2.42 4.00
N ALA A 13 4.00 3.56 4.33
CA ALA A 13 2.65 3.56 4.89
C ALA A 13 1.58 3.13 3.88
N ILE A 14 1.80 3.38 2.58
CA ILE A 14 0.91 2.93 1.50
C ILE A 14 1.06 1.43 1.25
N ALA A 15 2.30 0.95 1.13
CA ALA A 15 2.61 -0.45 0.89
C ALA A 15 3.76 -0.89 1.81
N PRO A 16 3.46 -1.40 3.02
CA PRO A 16 4.47 -1.80 3.98
C PRO A 16 5.48 -2.80 3.38
N PRO A 17 6.80 -2.61 3.59
CA PRO A 17 7.83 -3.47 3.03
C PRO A 17 7.66 -4.95 3.36
N GLU A 18 7.08 -5.26 4.52
CA GLU A 18 6.82 -6.63 4.96
C GLU A 18 5.70 -7.35 4.18
N LEU A 19 5.01 -6.65 3.28
CA LEU A 19 4.09 -7.28 2.33
C LEU A 19 4.80 -7.85 1.10
N ALA A 20 6.05 -7.46 0.84
CA ALA A 20 6.80 -7.99 -0.29
C ALA A 20 7.20 -9.45 -0.08
N ASP A 21 7.35 -10.18 -1.18
CA ASP A 21 7.95 -11.51 -1.17
C ASP A 21 9.37 -11.46 -0.58
N ALA A 22 9.75 -12.49 0.18
CA ALA A 22 10.99 -12.50 0.96
C ALA A 22 12.29 -12.31 0.15
N GLN A 23 12.27 -12.57 -1.16
CA GLN A 23 13.43 -12.41 -2.05
C GLN A 23 13.32 -11.20 -2.99
N ASP A 24 12.23 -10.44 -2.87
CA ASP A 24 11.97 -9.31 -3.74
C ASP A 24 12.93 -8.14 -3.49
N ARG A 25 13.10 -7.29 -4.48
CA ARG A 25 14.05 -6.15 -4.47
C ARG A 25 13.31 -4.83 -4.43
N ILE A 26 12.69 -4.55 -3.29
CA ILE A 26 12.02 -3.27 -3.03
C ILE A 26 12.95 -2.26 -2.35
N GLY A 27 12.45 -1.03 -2.16
CA GLY A 27 13.12 0.00 -1.39
C GLY A 27 14.01 0.92 -2.21
N LEU A 28 14.82 1.74 -1.52
CA LEU A 28 15.74 2.69 -2.15
C LEU A 28 16.91 1.97 -2.82
N GLN A 29 17.01 2.06 -4.15
CA GLN A 29 18.09 1.45 -4.93
C GLN A 29 19.20 2.43 -5.33
N ALA A 30 18.90 3.73 -5.39
CA ALA A 30 19.86 4.80 -5.69
C ALA A 30 19.42 6.12 -5.06
N GLY A 31 20.38 7.02 -4.77
CA GLY A 31 20.13 8.35 -4.22
C GLY A 31 20.51 8.49 -2.73
N ASP A 32 20.40 9.73 -2.22
CA ASP A 32 20.67 10.07 -0.83
C ASP A 32 19.35 10.23 -0.04
N PRO A 33 19.12 9.46 1.04
CA PRO A 33 17.94 9.61 1.90
C PRO A 33 17.74 11.01 2.49
N ALA A 34 18.79 11.82 2.59
CA ALA A 34 18.76 13.20 3.10
C ALA A 34 18.54 14.25 2.01
N ALA A 35 18.55 13.89 0.73
CA ALA A 35 18.30 14.81 -0.38
C ALA A 35 16.90 15.41 -0.29
N GLN A 36 16.78 16.66 -0.71
CA GLN A 36 15.50 17.39 -0.74
C GLN A 36 14.69 16.95 -1.95
N VAL A 37 13.36 16.97 -1.81
CA VAL A 37 12.43 16.59 -2.88
C VAL A 37 11.44 17.72 -3.12
N GLU A 38 11.44 18.22 -4.36
CA GLU A 38 10.44 19.13 -4.92
C GLU A 38 9.63 18.46 -6.03
N THR A 39 10.18 17.43 -6.70
CA THR A 39 9.51 16.70 -7.78
C THR A 39 9.64 15.18 -7.66
N ILE A 40 8.51 14.49 -7.76
CA ILE A 40 8.41 13.02 -7.76
C ILE A 40 7.93 12.56 -9.14
N CYS A 41 8.66 11.63 -9.77
CA CYS A 41 8.17 10.92 -10.95
C CYS A 41 7.76 9.50 -10.58
N VAL A 42 6.62 9.04 -11.13
CA VAL A 42 6.11 7.68 -10.93
C VAL A 42 6.10 6.93 -12.25
N THR A 43 6.53 5.67 -12.27
CA THR A 43 6.59 4.83 -13.47
C THR A 43 6.36 3.35 -13.15
N VAL A 44 6.06 2.53 -14.16
CA VAL A 44 6.15 1.08 -14.04
C VAL A 44 7.62 0.64 -14.16
N ASP A 45 8.27 0.97 -15.28
CA ASP A 45 9.63 0.55 -15.62
C ASP A 45 10.63 1.71 -15.68
N VAL A 46 11.86 1.45 -15.24
CA VAL A 46 12.98 2.41 -15.32
C VAL A 46 13.77 2.21 -16.62
N THR A 47 13.25 2.76 -17.71
CA THR A 47 13.90 2.75 -19.03
C THR A 47 14.75 3.99 -19.27
N ASP A 48 15.60 3.98 -20.30
CA ASP A 48 16.43 5.14 -20.66
C ASP A 48 15.55 6.38 -20.96
N ARG A 49 14.44 6.18 -21.70
CA ARG A 49 13.46 7.24 -22.00
C ARG A 49 12.77 7.79 -20.76
N VAL A 50 12.45 6.93 -19.80
CA VAL A 50 11.83 7.36 -18.53
C VAL A 50 12.79 8.21 -17.72
N ILE A 51 14.07 7.84 -17.66
CA ILE A 51 15.11 8.64 -16.98
C ILE A 51 15.29 9.99 -17.67
N GLU A 52 15.33 10.02 -19.01
CA GLU A 52 15.41 11.26 -19.80
C GLU A 52 14.24 12.20 -19.48
N LYS A 53 13.01 11.69 -19.51
CA LYS A 53 11.80 12.46 -19.17
C LYS A 53 11.79 12.93 -17.72
N ALA A 54 12.16 12.07 -16.77
CA ALA A 54 12.24 12.46 -15.37
C ALA A 54 13.24 13.61 -15.17
N ALA A 55 14.39 13.56 -15.85
CA ALA A 55 15.37 14.64 -15.83
C ALA A 55 14.84 15.93 -16.47
N GLU A 56 14.09 15.85 -17.57
CA GLU A 56 13.42 17.01 -18.20
C GLU A 56 12.42 17.69 -17.26
N CYS A 57 11.76 16.92 -16.39
CA CYS A 57 10.83 17.41 -15.38
C CYS A 57 11.51 17.93 -14.10
N GLY A 58 12.84 17.87 -14.00
CA GLY A 58 13.56 18.22 -12.77
C GLY A 58 13.25 17.28 -11.60
N CYS A 59 13.05 16.00 -11.89
CA CYS A 59 12.73 14.97 -10.90
C CYS A 59 13.85 14.78 -9.87
N ASP A 60 13.52 14.75 -8.59
CA ASP A 60 14.45 14.41 -7.51
C ASP A 60 14.37 12.92 -7.12
N ILE A 61 13.20 12.30 -7.28
CA ILE A 61 12.99 10.88 -6.97
C ILE A 61 12.03 10.21 -7.95
N ILE A 62 12.47 9.08 -8.51
CA ILE A 62 11.64 8.16 -9.27
C ILE A 62 11.11 7.08 -8.32
N VAL A 63 9.78 6.90 -8.31
CA VAL A 63 9.09 5.78 -7.68
C VAL A 63 8.65 4.81 -8.77
N ALA A 64 9.25 3.62 -8.79
CA ALA A 64 9.01 2.62 -9.83
C ALA A 64 8.39 1.34 -9.28
N HIS A 65 7.64 0.63 -10.13
CA HIS A 65 7.11 -0.68 -9.77
C HIS A 65 8.18 -1.76 -9.89
N HIS A 66 8.84 -1.83 -11.04
CA HIS A 66 9.85 -2.84 -11.30
C HIS A 66 11.25 -2.43 -10.84
N PRO A 67 11.96 -3.31 -10.12
CA PRO A 67 13.32 -3.05 -9.69
C PRO A 67 14.29 -2.92 -10.86
N LEU A 68 15.04 -1.81 -10.90
CA LEU A 68 16.17 -1.67 -11.82
C LEU A 68 17.29 -2.65 -11.46
N ILE A 69 17.59 -2.77 -10.16
CA ILE A 69 18.58 -3.71 -9.61
C ILE A 69 17.85 -4.93 -9.03
N TYR A 70 17.52 -5.90 -9.89
CA TYR A 70 16.94 -7.16 -9.42
C TYR A 70 18.00 -8.16 -8.94
N ASN A 71 19.12 -8.24 -9.68
CA ASN A 71 20.26 -9.07 -9.34
C ASN A 71 21.37 -8.20 -8.71
N PRO A 72 22.06 -8.69 -7.66
CA PRO A 72 23.19 -7.96 -7.08
C PRO A 72 24.25 -7.59 -8.13
N LEU A 73 24.67 -6.33 -8.13
CA LEU A 73 25.68 -5.83 -9.06
C LEU A 73 27.09 -6.19 -8.56
N LEU A 74 27.90 -6.82 -9.41
CA LEU A 74 29.32 -7.07 -9.14
C LEU A 74 30.21 -5.86 -9.50
N SER A 75 29.67 -4.91 -10.28
CA SER A 75 30.36 -3.69 -10.73
C SER A 75 29.33 -2.63 -11.07
N VAL A 76 29.70 -1.36 -10.91
CA VAL A 76 28.92 -0.17 -11.31
C VAL A 76 29.46 0.49 -12.59
N ALA A 77 30.47 -0.09 -13.21
CA ALA A 77 30.94 0.37 -14.51
C ALA A 77 29.79 0.26 -15.54
N PRO A 78 29.56 1.28 -16.39
CA PRO A 78 28.39 1.36 -17.28
C PRO A 78 28.48 0.40 -18.50
N THR A 79 28.74 -0.88 -18.27
CA THR A 79 29.00 -1.87 -19.33
C THR A 79 27.75 -2.62 -19.80
N ASN A 80 26.66 -2.57 -19.03
CA ASN A 80 25.35 -3.10 -19.42
C ASN A 80 24.22 -2.06 -19.17
N PRO A 81 23.00 -2.29 -19.69
CA PRO A 81 21.89 -1.34 -19.56
C PRO A 81 21.55 -0.95 -18.11
N VAL A 82 21.50 -1.91 -17.18
CA VAL A 82 21.19 -1.65 -15.76
C VAL A 82 22.25 -0.73 -15.13
N GLN A 83 23.54 -1.04 -15.34
CA GLN A 83 24.63 -0.24 -14.82
C GLN A 83 24.69 1.16 -15.44
N ARG A 84 24.39 1.28 -16.75
CA ARG A 84 24.29 2.59 -17.41
C ARG A 84 23.20 3.45 -16.79
N ARG A 85 22.00 2.90 -16.63
CA ARG A 85 20.86 3.61 -16.03
C ARG A 85 21.14 4.01 -14.59
N LEU A 86 21.70 3.11 -13.79
CA LEU A 86 22.12 3.42 -12.42
C LEU A 86 23.14 4.57 -12.40
N MET A 87 24.16 4.50 -13.26
CA MET A 87 25.18 5.55 -13.35
C MET A 87 24.57 6.89 -13.80
N THR A 88 23.58 6.89 -14.69
CA THR A 88 22.85 8.10 -15.09
C THR A 88 22.07 8.67 -13.92
N LEU A 89 21.27 7.87 -13.20
CA LEU A 89 20.51 8.31 -12.03
C LEU A 89 21.42 8.96 -10.98
N VAL A 90 22.53 8.30 -10.63
CA VAL A 90 23.49 8.80 -9.64
C VAL A 90 24.15 10.10 -10.10
N LYS A 91 24.48 10.26 -11.38
CA LYS A 91 25.09 11.49 -11.90
C LYS A 91 24.11 12.65 -12.04
N SER A 92 22.83 12.35 -12.12
CA SER A 92 21.74 13.32 -12.19
C SER A 92 21.16 13.65 -10.82
N ASP A 93 21.72 13.10 -9.73
CA ASP A 93 21.23 13.23 -8.36
C ASP A 93 19.74 12.81 -8.19
N ILE A 94 19.28 11.88 -9.03
CA ILE A 94 17.91 11.35 -9.00
C ILE A 94 17.86 10.08 -8.16
N ALA A 95 17.10 10.10 -7.08
CA ALA A 95 16.83 8.92 -6.26
C ALA A 95 15.90 7.92 -6.97
N LEU A 96 16.02 6.64 -6.64
CA LEU A 96 15.15 5.57 -7.16
C LEU A 96 14.62 4.71 -6.01
N TYR A 97 13.31 4.68 -5.82
CA TYR A 97 12.63 3.83 -4.87
C TYR A 97 11.70 2.83 -5.57
N ILE A 98 11.70 1.58 -5.11
CA ILE A 98 10.94 0.49 -5.73
C ILE A 98 9.79 0.05 -4.82
N MET A 99 8.58 0.02 -5.40
CA MET A 99 7.35 -0.54 -4.83
C MET A 99 6.85 -1.67 -5.73
N HIS A 100 7.29 -2.90 -5.47
CA HIS A 100 7.03 -4.06 -6.32
C HIS A 100 5.93 -4.94 -5.71
N THR A 101 6.26 -6.16 -5.26
CA THR A 101 5.25 -7.11 -4.75
C THR A 101 4.51 -6.63 -3.50
N ASN A 102 5.13 -5.76 -2.68
CA ASN A 102 4.42 -5.12 -1.58
C ASN A 102 3.24 -4.28 -2.07
N PHE A 103 3.37 -3.60 -3.21
CA PHE A 103 2.31 -2.78 -3.79
C PHE A 103 1.28 -3.60 -4.57
N ASP A 104 1.66 -4.78 -5.08
CA ASP A 104 0.68 -5.75 -5.58
C ASP A 104 -0.23 -6.29 -4.49
N ALA A 105 0.34 -6.53 -3.31
CA ALA A 105 -0.36 -7.09 -2.15
C ALA A 105 -1.14 -6.06 -1.34
N ALA A 106 -0.72 -4.79 -1.35
CA ALA A 106 -1.32 -3.71 -0.60
C ALA A 106 -2.80 -3.45 -0.99
N ALA A 107 -3.55 -2.87 -0.05
CA ALA A 107 -4.86 -2.30 -0.33
C ALA A 107 -4.71 -1.00 -1.12
N ASP A 108 -5.65 -0.74 -2.02
CA ASP A 108 -5.60 0.38 -2.98
C ASP A 108 -4.32 0.35 -3.84
N GLY A 109 -3.78 -0.86 -4.07
CA GLY A 109 -2.57 -1.12 -4.85
C GLY A 109 -2.83 -1.42 -6.32
N ILE A 110 -1.87 -2.11 -6.97
CA ILE A 110 -1.94 -2.48 -8.40
C ILE A 110 -3.26 -3.16 -8.75
N ASN A 111 -3.61 -4.20 -7.99
CA ASN A 111 -4.75 -5.05 -8.30
C ASN A 111 -6.10 -4.37 -8.01
N ASP A 112 -6.16 -3.46 -7.04
CA ASP A 112 -7.37 -2.67 -6.76
C ASP A 112 -7.63 -1.63 -7.87
N ALA A 113 -6.57 -0.95 -8.33
CA ALA A 113 -6.67 -0.01 -9.43
C ALA A 113 -7.08 -0.71 -10.74
N LEU A 114 -6.53 -1.90 -11.01
CA LEU A 114 -6.94 -2.72 -12.15
C LEU A 114 -8.40 -3.15 -12.02
N ALA A 115 -8.84 -3.64 -10.87
CA ALA A 115 -10.23 -4.01 -10.62
C ALA A 115 -11.19 -2.85 -10.86
N LEU A 116 -10.88 -1.67 -10.29
CA LEU A 116 -11.66 -0.44 -10.48
C LEU A 116 -11.73 -0.06 -11.97
N ARG A 117 -10.59 -0.11 -12.68
CA ARG A 117 -10.51 0.23 -14.09
C ARG A 117 -11.34 -0.71 -14.97
N LEU A 118 -11.44 -1.98 -14.59
CA LEU A 118 -12.26 -2.99 -15.27
C LEU A 118 -13.71 -3.03 -14.77
N GLY A 119 -14.08 -2.18 -13.80
CA GLY A 119 -15.41 -2.12 -13.20
C GLY A 119 -15.81 -3.41 -12.46
N VAL A 120 -14.84 -4.06 -11.82
CA VAL A 120 -15.04 -5.18 -10.92
C VAL A 120 -15.24 -4.61 -9.51
N VAL A 121 -16.34 -4.97 -8.87
CA VAL A 121 -16.76 -4.47 -7.55
C VAL A 121 -16.78 -5.60 -6.52
N ASP A 122 -16.93 -5.23 -5.24
CA ASP A 122 -16.95 -6.14 -4.11
C ASP A 122 -15.74 -7.09 -4.08
N CYS A 123 -14.59 -6.50 -4.41
CA CYS A 123 -13.34 -7.22 -4.54
C CYS A 123 -12.81 -7.67 -3.18
N ARG A 124 -12.26 -8.89 -3.18
CA ARG A 124 -11.36 -9.39 -2.12
C ARG A 124 -10.06 -9.89 -2.75
N PRO A 125 -8.96 -9.98 -1.99
CA PRO A 125 -7.71 -10.58 -2.49
C PRO A 125 -7.95 -11.97 -3.08
N LEU A 126 -7.34 -12.23 -4.24
CA LEU A 126 -7.42 -13.55 -4.89
C LEU A 126 -6.60 -14.59 -4.11
N THR A 127 -5.44 -14.16 -3.64
CA THR A 127 -4.58 -14.92 -2.71
C THR A 127 -4.43 -14.16 -1.41
N THR A 128 -4.09 -14.88 -0.34
CA THR A 128 -3.78 -14.28 0.96
C THR A 128 -2.29 -14.43 1.25
N GLN A 129 -1.61 -13.30 1.42
CA GLN A 129 -0.20 -13.26 1.83
C GLN A 129 -0.09 -13.00 3.33
N LYS A 130 -0.85 -12.02 3.82
CA LYS A 130 -0.82 -11.60 5.22
C LYS A 130 -2.21 -11.18 5.65
N THR A 131 -2.53 -11.46 6.91
CA THR A 131 -3.69 -10.89 7.58
C THR A 131 -3.20 -10.00 8.71
N ASP A 132 -3.82 -8.85 8.88
CA ASP A 132 -3.56 -7.94 9.99
C ASP A 132 -4.83 -7.74 10.79
N GLY A 133 -4.82 -8.23 12.03
CA GLY A 133 -5.93 -8.08 12.95
C GLY A 133 -6.05 -6.64 13.47
N PHE A 134 -7.04 -6.44 14.33
CA PHE A 134 -7.21 -5.17 15.01
C PHE A 134 -7.00 -5.31 16.51
N ILE A 135 -6.48 -4.25 17.10
CA ILE A 135 -6.47 -4.03 18.54
C ILE A 135 -7.27 -2.78 18.88
N LYS A 136 -7.72 -2.69 20.12
CA LYS A 136 -8.18 -1.43 20.73
C LYS A 136 -7.09 -0.93 21.66
N VAL A 137 -6.57 0.26 21.40
CA VAL A 137 -5.69 0.97 22.32
C VAL A 137 -6.56 1.87 23.17
N VAL A 138 -6.51 1.69 24.49
CA VAL A 138 -7.23 2.49 25.47
C VAL A 138 -6.22 3.18 26.37
N VAL A 139 -6.34 4.49 26.56
CA VAL A 139 -5.44 5.28 27.41
C VAL A 139 -6.23 6.28 28.24
N PHE A 140 -5.77 6.53 29.46
CA PHE A 140 -6.40 7.43 30.41
C PHE A 140 -5.61 8.74 30.47
N VAL A 141 -6.23 9.84 30.05
CA VAL A 141 -5.54 11.10 29.78
C VAL A 141 -6.26 12.26 30.47
N PRO A 142 -5.54 13.21 31.12
CA PRO A 142 -6.17 14.42 31.63
C PRO A 142 -6.68 15.31 30.48
N GLU A 143 -7.72 16.09 30.75
CA GLU A 143 -8.38 16.94 29.74
C GLU A 143 -7.41 17.83 28.96
N SER A 144 -6.39 18.38 29.63
CA SER A 144 -5.40 19.28 29.04
C SER A 144 -4.53 18.64 27.96
N ALA A 145 -4.37 17.31 27.96
CA ALA A 145 -3.52 16.57 27.01
C ALA A 145 -4.30 15.69 26.03
N LEU A 146 -5.63 15.56 26.20
CA LEU A 146 -6.48 14.67 25.42
C LEU A 146 -6.27 14.78 23.90
N GLU A 147 -6.39 16.00 23.36
CA GLU A 147 -6.27 16.20 21.90
C GLU A 147 -4.84 15.96 21.41
N GLY A 148 -3.82 16.29 22.21
CA GLY A 148 -2.42 16.03 21.89
C GLY A 148 -2.12 14.54 21.76
N VAL A 149 -2.56 13.74 22.73
CA VAL A 149 -2.40 12.27 22.71
C VAL A 149 -3.19 11.65 21.55
N ARG A 150 -4.45 12.06 21.34
CA ARG A 150 -5.28 11.58 20.23
C ARG A 150 -4.64 11.86 18.87
N ASN A 151 -4.11 13.08 18.66
CA ASN A 151 -3.44 13.45 17.43
C ASN A 151 -2.20 12.59 17.19
N ALA A 152 -1.33 12.46 18.20
CA ALA A 152 -0.11 11.65 18.10
C ALA A 152 -0.42 10.18 17.76
N MET A 153 -1.43 9.58 18.40
CA MET A 153 -1.89 8.24 18.09
C MET A 153 -2.40 8.13 16.65
N SER A 154 -3.17 9.12 16.19
CA SER A 154 -3.73 9.09 14.84
C SER A 154 -2.67 9.29 13.75
N GLU A 155 -1.69 10.16 13.99
CA GLU A 155 -0.54 10.36 13.09
C GLU A 155 0.32 9.08 12.99
N ALA A 156 0.36 8.29 14.07
CA ALA A 156 0.97 6.97 14.09
C ALA A 156 0.08 5.84 13.52
N GLY A 157 -1.08 6.17 12.93
CA GLY A 157 -1.93 5.21 12.22
C GLY A 157 -3.08 4.59 13.03
N ALA A 158 -3.30 5.00 14.29
CA ALA A 158 -4.51 4.60 15.02
C ALA A 158 -5.75 5.34 14.48
N GLY A 159 -6.92 4.72 14.63
CA GLY A 159 -8.20 5.32 14.26
C GLY A 159 -8.46 5.35 12.75
N VAL A 160 -7.83 4.46 11.99
CA VAL A 160 -8.14 4.25 10.56
C VAL A 160 -9.13 3.09 10.44
N ILE A 161 -10.32 3.38 9.89
CA ILE A 161 -11.39 2.40 9.66
C ILE A 161 -11.92 2.62 8.24
N GLY A 162 -11.56 1.73 7.31
CA GLY A 162 -11.90 1.90 5.90
C GLY A 162 -11.43 3.27 5.39
N ARG A 163 -12.36 4.12 4.95
CA ARG A 163 -12.07 5.47 4.42
C ARG A 163 -12.10 6.59 5.47
N TYR A 164 -12.26 6.25 6.75
CA TYR A 164 -12.28 7.22 7.85
C TYR A 164 -10.96 7.16 8.62
N SER A 165 -10.40 8.33 8.92
CA SER A 165 -9.21 8.49 9.76
C SER A 165 -9.56 9.24 11.04
N GLN A 166 -8.64 9.28 12.00
CA GLN A 166 -8.82 9.96 13.28
C GLN A 166 -10.00 9.44 14.14
N CYS A 167 -10.47 8.22 13.88
CA CYS A 167 -11.57 7.62 14.61
C CYS A 167 -11.16 7.33 16.06
N SER A 168 -11.87 7.95 17.00
CA SER A 168 -11.67 7.75 18.44
C SER A 168 -13.00 7.84 19.17
N PHE A 169 -13.08 7.20 20.32
CA PHE A 169 -14.16 7.40 21.28
C PHE A 169 -13.55 7.82 22.62
N ARG A 170 -14.27 8.66 23.36
CA ARG A 170 -13.82 9.19 24.65
C ARG A 170 -14.96 9.24 25.65
N SER A 171 -14.67 8.87 26.89
CA SER A 171 -15.61 8.97 28.01
C SER A 171 -14.91 9.57 29.22
N ILE A 172 -15.59 10.45 29.93
CA ILE A 172 -15.10 11.03 31.18
C ILE A 172 -15.25 10.01 32.30
N GLY A 173 -14.24 9.92 33.17
CA GLY A 173 -14.23 9.13 34.38
C GLY A 173 -13.35 9.73 35.46
N THR A 174 -13.25 9.02 36.59
CA THR A 174 -12.36 9.38 37.69
C THR A 174 -11.22 8.37 37.75
N GLY A 175 -10.00 8.82 37.52
CA GLY A 175 -8.78 8.08 37.79
C GLY A 175 -8.37 8.26 39.26
N SER A 176 -7.82 7.22 39.87
CA SER A 176 -7.30 7.30 41.24
C SER A 176 -5.93 6.65 41.33
N PHE A 177 -5.01 7.27 42.06
CA PHE A 177 -3.67 6.74 42.28
C PHE A 177 -3.09 7.24 43.61
N MET A 178 -2.03 6.59 44.07
CA MET A 178 -1.24 7.03 45.22
C MET A 178 0.23 7.00 44.82
N PRO A 179 0.85 8.16 44.53
CA PRO A 179 2.24 8.19 44.08
C PRO A 179 3.16 7.69 45.20
N ALA A 180 4.05 6.75 44.90
CA ALA A 180 5.01 6.24 45.87
C ALA A 180 6.06 7.31 46.23
N ALA A 181 6.72 7.13 47.38
CA ALA A 181 7.89 7.92 47.75
C ALA A 181 8.95 7.94 46.61
N GLY A 182 9.26 9.13 46.10
CA GLY A 182 10.20 9.34 44.99
C GLY A 182 9.56 9.50 43.60
N ALA A 183 8.24 9.30 43.47
CA ALA A 183 7.53 9.61 42.23
C ALA A 183 7.44 11.13 41.99
N ASN A 184 7.46 11.53 40.72
CA ASN A 184 7.27 12.92 40.29
C ASN A 184 5.95 13.05 39.50
N PRO A 185 4.78 12.95 40.17
CA PRO A 185 3.50 12.91 39.48
C PRO A 185 3.19 14.25 38.80
N TYR A 186 2.58 14.18 37.61
CA TYR A 186 2.11 15.38 36.89
C TYR A 186 0.99 16.11 37.66
N ILE A 187 0.15 15.37 38.38
CA ILE A 187 -0.89 15.89 39.29
C ILE A 187 -0.76 15.19 40.64
N GLY A 188 -0.85 15.95 41.74
CA GLY A 188 -0.86 15.41 43.10
C GLY A 188 0.49 15.44 43.82
N SER A 189 0.59 14.75 44.95
CA SER A 189 1.81 14.70 45.78
C SER A 189 2.12 13.30 46.30
N ALA A 190 3.41 13.03 46.57
CA ALA A 190 3.88 11.73 47.07
C ALA A 190 3.19 11.31 48.36
N ASP A 191 2.90 10.01 48.47
CA ASP A 191 2.25 9.34 49.60
C ASP A 191 0.85 9.87 49.94
N LYS A 192 0.17 10.51 48.98
CA LYS A 192 -1.24 10.90 49.10
C LYS A 192 -2.10 10.20 48.07
N TYR A 193 -3.29 9.80 48.50
CA TYR A 193 -4.33 9.35 47.59
C TYR A 193 -4.88 10.53 46.81
N GLU A 194 -4.88 10.42 45.49
CA GLU A 194 -5.32 11.46 44.57
C GLU A 194 -6.44 10.90 43.69
N GLU A 195 -7.46 11.73 43.45
CA GLU A 195 -8.51 11.47 42.46
C GLU A 195 -8.51 12.60 41.44
N VAL A 196 -8.58 12.22 40.16
CA VAL A 196 -8.53 13.17 39.05
C VAL A 196 -9.58 12.82 38.02
N GLN A 197 -10.20 13.85 37.43
CA GLN A 197 -11.05 13.66 36.27
C GLN A 197 -10.18 13.39 35.04
N GLU A 198 -10.43 12.27 34.37
CA GLU A 198 -9.69 11.84 33.18
C GLU A 198 -10.64 11.42 32.07
N TYR A 199 -10.10 11.41 30.85
CA TYR A 199 -10.75 10.81 29.70
C TYR A 199 -10.17 9.42 29.48
N ARG A 200 -11.05 8.42 29.41
CA ARG A 200 -10.74 7.15 28.76
C ARG A 200 -10.85 7.34 27.26
N LEU A 201 -9.71 7.56 26.60
CA LEU A 201 -9.58 7.67 25.15
C LEU A 201 -9.36 6.27 24.58
N GLU A 202 -10.11 5.91 23.54
CA GLU A 202 -9.97 4.61 22.90
C GLU A 202 -9.99 4.71 21.37
N MET A 203 -9.05 4.00 20.73
CA MET A 203 -8.87 4.01 19.28
C MET A 203 -8.62 2.58 18.79
N ILE A 204 -9.26 2.20 17.69
CA ILE A 204 -8.91 0.95 17.00
C ILE A 204 -7.60 1.15 16.24
N CYS A 205 -6.77 0.12 16.14
CA CYS A 205 -5.49 0.18 15.45
C CYS A 205 -5.20 -1.17 14.81
N ALA A 206 -4.59 -1.16 13.63
CA ALA A 206 -4.07 -2.39 13.03
C ALA A 206 -2.98 -2.98 13.95
N SER A 207 -2.96 -4.30 14.11
CA SER A 207 -2.02 -4.96 15.02
C SER A 207 -0.55 -4.69 14.66
N SER A 208 -0.24 -4.57 13.36
CA SER A 208 1.08 -4.15 12.87
C SER A 208 1.52 -2.77 13.38
N MET A 209 0.58 -1.84 13.53
CA MET A 209 0.82 -0.46 13.94
C MET A 209 0.86 -0.26 15.47
N ARG A 210 0.62 -1.33 16.25
CA ARG A 210 0.60 -1.28 17.72
C ARG A 210 1.80 -0.56 18.31
N LYS A 211 3.01 -0.93 17.89
CA LYS A 211 4.25 -0.39 18.46
C LYS A 211 4.33 1.12 18.22
N ALA A 212 4.12 1.55 16.98
CA ALA A 212 4.16 2.96 16.60
C ALA A 212 3.10 3.77 17.35
N ALA A 213 1.85 3.28 17.42
CA ALA A 213 0.75 3.96 18.10
C ALA A 213 1.00 4.11 19.61
N VAL A 214 1.49 3.06 20.28
CA VAL A 214 1.79 3.10 21.72
C VAL A 214 2.99 4.02 22.00
N GLU A 215 4.06 3.96 21.21
CA GLU A 215 5.21 4.85 21.39
C GLU A 215 4.86 6.32 21.18
N ALA A 216 4.03 6.64 20.18
CA ALA A 216 3.54 8.00 19.93
C ALA A 216 2.64 8.49 21.08
N MET A 217 1.73 7.63 21.54
CA MET A 217 0.86 7.90 22.69
C MET A 217 1.68 8.23 23.94
N LEU A 218 2.63 7.36 24.32
CA LEU A 218 3.45 7.53 25.52
C LEU A 218 4.28 8.81 25.45
N ARG A 219 4.86 9.13 24.28
CA ARG A 219 5.66 10.35 24.10
C ARG A 219 4.83 11.63 24.22
N ALA A 220 3.58 11.60 23.77
CA ALA A 220 2.66 12.73 23.86
C ALA A 220 1.97 12.83 25.24
N HIS A 221 2.05 11.78 26.05
CA HIS A 221 1.39 11.73 27.34
C HIS A 221 2.10 12.61 28.38
N PRO A 222 1.37 13.36 29.22
CA PRO A 222 1.99 14.24 30.22
C PRO A 222 2.55 13.50 31.44
N TYR A 223 2.11 12.26 31.67
CA TYR A 223 2.56 11.45 32.81
C TYR A 223 3.84 10.69 32.46
N GLU A 224 4.72 10.54 33.44
CA GLU A 224 5.92 9.69 33.34
C GLU A 224 5.55 8.23 33.04
N GLU A 225 4.53 7.73 33.74
CA GLU A 225 3.99 6.37 33.58
C GLU A 225 2.50 6.46 33.22
N ALA A 226 2.19 6.39 31.93
CA ALA A 226 0.81 6.43 31.46
C ALA A 226 0.15 5.06 31.61
N ALA A 227 -1.06 5.02 32.18
CA ALA A 227 -1.88 3.81 32.19
C ALA A 227 -2.58 3.62 30.84
N TYR A 228 -2.43 2.44 30.24
CA TYR A 228 -3.09 2.08 29.00
C TYR A 228 -3.34 0.57 28.91
N ASP A 229 -4.34 0.20 28.13
CA ASP A 229 -4.74 -1.19 27.87
C ASP A 229 -4.72 -1.47 26.37
N ILE A 230 -4.38 -2.71 26.02
CA ILE A 230 -4.44 -3.23 24.66
C ILE A 230 -5.41 -4.41 24.65
N TYR A 231 -6.50 -4.29 23.91
CA TYR A 231 -7.45 -5.38 23.71
C TYR A 231 -7.29 -5.93 22.30
N GLU A 232 -7.06 -7.24 22.17
CA GLU A 232 -7.21 -7.91 20.89
C GLU A 232 -8.68 -7.94 20.48
N LEU A 233 -8.96 -7.63 19.23
CA LEU A 233 -10.32 -7.60 18.71
C LEU A 233 -10.55 -8.77 17.75
N ALA A 234 -11.76 -9.32 17.82
CA ALA A 234 -12.23 -10.35 16.90
C ALA A 234 -12.86 -9.78 15.62
N ASN A 235 -12.58 -8.51 15.29
CA ASN A 235 -12.98 -7.90 14.03
C ASN A 235 -12.31 -8.64 12.86
N ASP A 236 -13.00 -8.70 11.71
CA ASP A 236 -12.41 -9.25 10.50
C ASP A 236 -11.10 -8.53 10.18
N PRO A 237 -9.99 -9.26 9.95
CA PRO A 237 -8.70 -8.66 9.71
C PRO A 237 -8.65 -8.00 8.34
N VAL A 238 -7.72 -7.06 8.17
CA VAL A 238 -7.31 -6.64 6.84
C VAL A 238 -6.59 -7.81 6.17
N VAL A 239 -7.04 -8.19 4.97
CA VAL A 239 -6.42 -9.24 4.18
C VAL A 239 -5.58 -8.58 3.09
N TYR A 240 -4.28 -8.83 3.12
CA TYR A 240 -3.34 -8.42 2.07
C TYR A 240 -3.01 -9.62 1.19
N GLY A 241 -2.85 -9.37 -0.10
CA GLY A 241 -2.41 -10.40 -1.03
C GLY A 241 -2.63 -10.05 -2.49
N TYR A 242 -2.15 -10.93 -3.35
CA TYR A 242 -2.12 -10.70 -4.79
C TYR A 242 -3.47 -10.90 -5.43
N GLY A 243 -3.67 -10.17 -6.53
CA GLY A 243 -4.86 -10.25 -7.36
C GLY A 243 -6.14 -9.84 -6.65
N ARG A 244 -7.23 -9.73 -7.39
CA ARG A 244 -8.58 -9.54 -6.84
C ARG A 244 -9.55 -10.51 -7.49
N VAL A 245 -10.59 -10.87 -6.74
CA VAL A 245 -11.78 -11.51 -7.29
C VAL A 245 -13.01 -10.76 -6.80
N GLY A 246 -13.92 -10.45 -7.71
CA GLY A 246 -15.14 -9.70 -7.44
C GLY A 246 -16.19 -9.94 -8.52
N ALA A 247 -17.23 -9.11 -8.52
CA ALA A 247 -18.35 -9.21 -9.45
C ALA A 247 -18.37 -8.05 -10.44
N LEU A 248 -18.94 -8.27 -11.61
CA LEU A 248 -19.45 -7.20 -12.46
C LEU A 248 -20.83 -6.80 -11.96
N ALA A 249 -21.10 -5.50 -11.91
CA ALA A 249 -22.43 -4.99 -11.53
C ALA A 249 -23.54 -5.51 -12.46
N GLU A 250 -23.22 -5.63 -13.75
CA GLU A 250 -24.08 -6.23 -14.78
C GLU A 250 -23.29 -7.32 -15.51
N PRO A 251 -23.69 -8.61 -15.40
CA PRO A 251 -23.07 -9.69 -16.15
C PRO A 251 -23.14 -9.44 -17.66
N THR A 252 -22.09 -9.83 -18.37
CA THR A 252 -21.94 -9.58 -19.82
C THR A 252 -21.38 -10.81 -20.53
N SER A 253 -21.23 -10.80 -21.86
CA SER A 253 -20.55 -11.89 -22.57
C SER A 253 -19.03 -11.78 -22.41
N LEU A 254 -18.29 -12.90 -22.51
CA LEU A 254 -16.83 -12.86 -22.51
C LEU A 254 -16.30 -11.95 -23.63
N ARG A 255 -16.94 -11.94 -24.80
CA ARG A 255 -16.61 -11.04 -25.93
C ARG A 255 -16.69 -9.57 -25.54
N ASP A 256 -17.78 -9.16 -24.92
CA ASP A 256 -17.99 -7.76 -24.51
C ASP A 256 -17.05 -7.38 -23.38
N PHE A 257 -16.79 -8.31 -22.45
CA PHE A 257 -15.81 -8.09 -21.41
C PHE A 257 -14.38 -7.93 -21.95
N VAL A 258 -13.97 -8.74 -22.95
CA VAL A 258 -12.69 -8.57 -23.64
C VAL A 258 -12.59 -7.18 -24.28
N ASN A 259 -13.65 -6.71 -24.95
CA ASN A 259 -13.68 -5.37 -25.53
C ASN A 259 -13.55 -4.29 -24.44
N LYS A 260 -14.23 -4.46 -23.31
CA LYS A 260 -14.10 -3.58 -22.15
C LYS A 260 -12.65 -3.54 -21.63
N VAL A 261 -12.00 -4.69 -21.45
CA VAL A 261 -10.59 -4.78 -21.03
C VAL A 261 -9.69 -4.03 -22.00
N LYS A 262 -9.85 -4.26 -23.31
CA LYS A 262 -9.06 -3.58 -24.34
C LYS A 262 -9.24 -2.06 -24.28
N THR A 263 -10.47 -1.57 -24.22
CA THR A 263 -10.74 -0.12 -24.14
C THR A 263 -10.22 0.47 -22.84
N ALA A 264 -10.44 -0.20 -21.71
CA ALA A 264 -10.07 0.31 -20.39
C ALA A 264 -8.54 0.42 -20.21
N LEU A 265 -7.79 -0.52 -20.81
CA LEU A 265 -6.33 -0.59 -20.71
C LEU A 265 -5.58 -0.02 -21.94
N GLY A 266 -6.32 0.41 -22.97
CA GLY A 266 -5.74 1.00 -24.20
C GLY A 266 -5.05 -0.02 -25.10
N LEU A 267 -5.56 -1.25 -25.17
CA LEU A 267 -4.97 -2.36 -25.93
C LEU A 267 -5.51 -2.43 -27.36
N GLU A 268 -4.61 -2.56 -28.33
CA GLU A 268 -4.98 -2.89 -29.71
C GLU A 268 -5.45 -4.36 -29.83
N TYR A 269 -4.80 -5.27 -29.10
CA TYR A 269 -5.09 -6.70 -29.06
C TYR A 269 -4.91 -7.27 -27.65
N ALA A 270 -5.60 -8.37 -27.37
CA ALA A 270 -5.44 -9.19 -26.17
C ALA A 270 -5.52 -10.65 -26.57
N ARG A 271 -4.76 -11.54 -25.90
CA ARG A 271 -4.88 -12.99 -26.13
C ARG A 271 -5.99 -13.53 -25.23
N VAL A 272 -6.88 -14.33 -25.78
CA VAL A 272 -8.05 -14.83 -25.06
C VAL A 272 -8.17 -16.34 -25.23
N SER A 273 -8.48 -17.02 -24.14
CA SER A 273 -8.90 -18.43 -24.12
C SER A 273 -10.30 -18.55 -23.50
N GLY A 274 -11.08 -19.51 -24.00
CA GLY A 274 -12.46 -19.73 -23.59
C GLY A 274 -13.50 -19.34 -24.64
N ASN A 275 -14.75 -19.75 -24.39
CA ASN A 275 -15.87 -19.48 -25.29
C ASN A 275 -16.36 -18.01 -25.14
N LEU A 276 -16.17 -17.21 -26.19
CA LEU A 276 -16.50 -15.79 -26.23
C LEU A 276 -17.98 -15.47 -26.00
N ASP A 277 -18.88 -16.43 -26.18
CA ASP A 277 -20.31 -16.23 -26.03
C ASP A 277 -20.84 -16.65 -24.64
N LYS A 278 -19.97 -17.18 -23.76
CA LYS A 278 -20.34 -17.50 -22.37
C LYS A 278 -20.54 -16.22 -21.54
N PRO A 279 -21.46 -16.24 -20.56
CA PRO A 279 -21.64 -15.14 -19.63
C PRO A 279 -20.44 -15.04 -18.66
N VAL A 280 -20.14 -13.80 -18.26
CA VAL A 280 -19.14 -13.42 -17.27
C VAL A 280 -19.84 -12.53 -16.24
N GLY A 281 -19.83 -12.97 -14.98
CA GLY A 281 -20.32 -12.22 -13.83
C GLY A 281 -19.28 -12.11 -12.72
N ARG A 282 -18.49 -13.15 -12.49
CA ARG A 282 -17.38 -13.15 -11.52
C ARG A 282 -16.04 -13.07 -12.23
N VAL A 283 -15.24 -12.06 -11.89
CA VAL A 283 -13.95 -11.78 -12.52
C VAL A 283 -12.85 -11.93 -11.48
N ALA A 284 -11.82 -12.71 -11.81
CA ALA A 284 -10.55 -12.67 -11.12
C ALA A 284 -9.53 -11.89 -11.96
N LEU A 285 -8.55 -11.26 -11.30
CA LEU A 285 -7.46 -10.56 -11.95
C LEU A 285 -6.19 -10.58 -11.10
N CYS A 286 -5.04 -10.53 -11.75
CA CYS A 286 -3.75 -10.24 -11.13
C CYS A 286 -2.90 -9.46 -12.13
N GLY A 287 -2.43 -8.28 -11.75
CA GLY A 287 -1.47 -7.52 -12.55
C GLY A 287 -0.17 -8.30 -12.76
N GLY A 288 0.54 -7.98 -13.83
CA GLY A 288 1.86 -8.53 -14.10
C GLY A 288 1.85 -9.99 -14.52
N SER A 289 2.81 -10.76 -14.01
CA SER A 289 3.04 -12.16 -14.37
C SER A 289 2.22 -13.14 -13.52
N GLY A 290 0.90 -12.98 -13.53
CA GLY A 290 -0.06 -13.77 -12.73
C GLY A 290 -0.47 -15.12 -13.32
N SER A 291 0.28 -15.71 -14.25
CA SER A 291 -0.13 -16.93 -14.96
C SER A 291 -0.39 -18.12 -14.01
N SER A 292 0.43 -18.29 -12.98
CA SER A 292 0.36 -19.45 -12.08
C SER A 292 -0.82 -19.43 -11.10
N GLN A 293 -1.50 -18.28 -10.96
CA GLN A 293 -2.60 -18.07 -10.03
C GLN A 293 -3.96 -18.50 -10.60
N TYR A 294 -4.01 -19.06 -11.82
CA TYR A 294 -5.27 -19.51 -12.44
C TYR A 294 -6.04 -20.50 -11.55
N ARG A 295 -5.35 -21.37 -10.79
CA ARG A 295 -6.00 -22.33 -9.88
C ARG A 295 -6.72 -21.66 -8.72
N GLU A 296 -6.25 -20.48 -8.30
CA GLU A 296 -6.91 -19.67 -7.28
C GLU A 296 -8.16 -19.01 -7.87
N ALA A 297 -8.09 -18.54 -9.12
CA ALA A 297 -9.24 -18.00 -9.84
C ALA A 297 -10.34 -19.06 -10.04
N VAL A 298 -9.98 -20.29 -10.41
CA VAL A 298 -10.91 -21.44 -10.48
C VAL A 298 -11.54 -21.70 -9.11
N ARG A 299 -10.74 -21.78 -8.03
CA ARG A 299 -11.26 -22.00 -6.67
C ARG A 299 -12.18 -20.89 -6.18
N ALA A 300 -11.94 -19.65 -6.61
CA ALA A 300 -12.81 -18.52 -6.31
C ALA A 300 -14.11 -18.52 -7.16
N GLY A 301 -14.24 -19.45 -8.12
CA GLY A 301 -15.37 -19.59 -9.01
C GLY A 301 -15.47 -18.46 -10.03
N ALA A 302 -14.33 -17.90 -10.44
CA ALA A 302 -14.29 -16.88 -11.48
C ALA A 302 -14.69 -17.45 -12.84
N ASP A 303 -15.44 -16.68 -13.62
CA ASP A 303 -15.79 -17.02 -15.00
C ASP A 303 -14.64 -16.69 -15.95
N VAL A 304 -13.87 -15.65 -15.61
CA VAL A 304 -12.72 -15.18 -16.37
C VAL A 304 -11.61 -14.69 -15.45
N TYR A 305 -10.36 -14.88 -15.88
CA TYR A 305 -9.16 -14.41 -15.22
C TYR A 305 -8.36 -13.46 -16.13
N VAL A 306 -8.07 -12.25 -15.64
CA VAL A 306 -7.31 -11.22 -16.36
C VAL A 306 -5.90 -11.08 -15.78
N THR A 307 -4.87 -11.27 -16.60
CA THR A 307 -3.45 -11.16 -16.18
C THR A 307 -2.55 -10.79 -17.36
N GLY A 308 -1.25 -10.62 -17.12
CA GLY A 308 -0.21 -10.66 -18.15
C GLY A 308 0.58 -11.97 -18.15
N ASP A 309 1.48 -12.10 -19.13
CA ASP A 309 2.51 -13.15 -19.26
C ASP A 309 2.03 -14.59 -19.08
N THR A 310 0.90 -14.92 -19.70
CA THR A 310 0.32 -16.25 -19.62
C THR A 310 1.18 -17.31 -20.30
N LYS A 311 1.36 -18.45 -19.63
CA LYS A 311 2.05 -19.64 -20.15
C LYS A 311 1.06 -20.55 -20.88
N HIS A 312 1.52 -21.17 -21.96
CA HIS A 312 0.69 -22.03 -22.80
C HIS A 312 -0.02 -23.15 -22.02
N HIS A 313 0.69 -23.86 -21.15
CA HIS A 313 0.12 -24.95 -20.37
C HIS A 313 -0.88 -24.46 -19.30
N ASP A 314 -0.63 -23.31 -18.68
CA ASP A 314 -1.57 -22.73 -17.71
C ASP A 314 -2.90 -22.36 -18.39
N ILE A 315 -2.85 -21.88 -19.64
CA ILE A 315 -4.05 -21.57 -20.43
C ILE A 315 -4.87 -22.83 -20.73
N LEU A 316 -4.23 -23.91 -21.17
CA LEU A 316 -4.92 -25.16 -21.49
C LEU A 316 -5.56 -25.75 -20.23
N ASP A 317 -4.82 -25.80 -19.13
CA ASP A 317 -5.33 -26.29 -17.84
C ASP A 317 -6.52 -25.45 -17.35
N ALA A 318 -6.47 -24.13 -17.50
CA ALA A 318 -7.57 -23.25 -17.12
C ALA A 318 -8.82 -23.47 -17.96
N ASP A 319 -8.67 -23.65 -19.28
CA ASP A 319 -9.79 -23.90 -20.19
C ASP A 319 -10.46 -25.26 -19.89
N ASP A 320 -9.67 -26.30 -19.60
CA ASP A 320 -10.16 -27.62 -19.15
C ASP A 320 -10.95 -27.53 -17.82
N LEU A 321 -10.62 -26.56 -16.97
CA LEU A 321 -11.34 -26.25 -15.72
C LEU A 321 -12.50 -25.26 -15.92
N GLY A 322 -12.76 -24.83 -17.15
CA GLY A 322 -13.86 -23.94 -17.52
C GLY A 322 -13.62 -22.46 -17.21
N LEU A 323 -12.39 -22.06 -16.91
CA LEU A 323 -12.00 -20.67 -16.66
C LEU A 323 -11.51 -20.02 -17.96
N ALA A 324 -12.15 -18.93 -18.38
CA ALA A 324 -11.63 -18.11 -19.46
C ALA A 324 -10.40 -17.32 -19.00
N ILE A 325 -9.44 -17.09 -19.91
CA ILE A 325 -8.27 -16.26 -19.63
C ILE A 325 -8.21 -15.10 -20.62
N ILE A 326 -7.91 -13.91 -20.11
CA ILE A 326 -7.54 -12.74 -20.91
C ILE A 326 -6.12 -12.36 -20.53
N ASP A 327 -5.18 -12.59 -21.44
CA ASP A 327 -3.85 -11.99 -21.35
C ASP A 327 -3.90 -10.57 -21.93
N ALA A 328 -3.88 -9.62 -21.01
CA ALA A 328 -3.94 -8.19 -21.28
C ALA A 328 -2.56 -7.51 -21.30
N GLY A 329 -1.47 -8.29 -21.23
CA GLY A 329 -0.11 -7.80 -21.20
C GLY A 329 0.33 -7.25 -19.84
N HIS A 330 1.57 -7.56 -19.47
CA HIS A 330 2.17 -7.25 -18.17
C HIS A 330 2.05 -5.75 -17.81
N PHE A 331 2.71 -4.89 -18.59
CA PHE A 331 2.71 -3.44 -18.40
C PHE A 331 1.32 -2.82 -18.30
N HIS A 332 0.39 -3.23 -19.17
CA HIS A 332 -0.94 -2.63 -19.24
C HIS A 332 -1.83 -3.00 -18.05
N THR A 333 -1.60 -4.15 -17.43
CA THR A 333 -2.32 -4.57 -16.23
C THR A 333 -1.82 -3.87 -14.96
N GLU A 334 -0.58 -3.39 -14.94
CA GLU A 334 0.04 -2.74 -13.77
C GLU A 334 -0.04 -1.22 -13.81
N LYS A 335 0.07 -0.64 -15.02
CA LYS A 335 0.00 0.81 -15.26
C LYS A 335 -1.15 1.52 -14.52
N PRO A 336 -2.39 0.99 -14.48
CA PRO A 336 -3.47 1.64 -13.72
C PRO A 336 -3.12 1.91 -12.25
N GLY A 337 -2.40 0.99 -11.60
CA GLY A 337 -1.99 1.15 -10.21
C GLY A 337 -0.90 2.21 -10.03
N MET A 338 0.06 2.28 -10.94
CA MET A 338 1.10 3.31 -10.88
C MET A 338 0.57 4.71 -11.22
N VAL A 339 -0.42 4.83 -12.11
CA VAL A 339 -1.14 6.08 -12.33
C VAL A 339 -1.93 6.48 -11.08
N ALA A 340 -2.65 5.54 -10.46
CA ALA A 340 -3.37 5.79 -9.21
C ALA A 340 -2.44 6.19 -8.05
N LEU A 341 -1.23 5.63 -8.00
CA LEU A 341 -0.20 6.03 -7.04
C LEU A 341 0.23 7.48 -7.28
N ALA A 342 0.51 7.88 -8.53
CA ALA A 342 0.85 9.26 -8.86
C ALA A 342 -0.25 10.25 -8.41
N ASP A 343 -1.52 9.93 -8.68
CA ASP A 343 -2.67 10.73 -8.24
C ASP A 343 -2.76 10.81 -6.71
N ARG A 344 -2.48 9.70 -6.01
CA ARG A 344 -2.49 9.64 -4.53
C ARG A 344 -1.39 10.50 -3.94
N LEU A 345 -0.17 10.41 -4.46
CA LEU A 345 0.97 11.21 -4.01
C LEU A 345 0.76 12.69 -4.34
N GLY A 346 0.20 13.03 -5.50
CA GLY A 346 -0.14 14.41 -5.86
C GLY A 346 -1.12 15.05 -4.86
N LYS A 347 -2.11 14.30 -4.38
CA LYS A 347 -3.02 14.77 -3.30
C LYS A 347 -2.32 14.90 -1.96
N LEU A 348 -1.45 13.94 -1.62
CA LEU A 348 -0.76 13.89 -0.33
C LEU A 348 0.27 15.02 -0.18
N PHE A 349 1.02 15.31 -1.25
CA PHE A 349 2.11 16.26 -1.24
C PHE A 349 1.80 17.61 -1.88
N GLY A 350 0.65 17.75 -2.58
CA GLY A 350 0.27 18.99 -3.23
C GLY A 350 0.21 20.20 -2.29
N SER A 351 -0.22 20.01 -1.03
CA SER A 351 -0.20 21.08 -0.02
C SER A 351 1.20 21.44 0.48
N ARG A 352 2.19 20.56 0.24
CA ARG A 352 3.61 20.77 0.56
C ARG A 352 4.40 21.37 -0.62
N GLY A 353 3.73 21.64 -1.74
CA GLY A 353 4.33 22.25 -2.93
C GLY A 353 5.19 21.31 -3.77
N ILE A 354 5.08 19.99 -3.57
CA ILE A 354 5.84 18.99 -4.33
C ILE A 354 5.05 18.60 -5.57
N ALA A 355 5.69 18.68 -6.74
CA ALA A 355 5.14 18.23 -8.01
C ALA A 355 5.19 16.71 -8.12
N VAL A 356 4.13 16.10 -8.66
CA VAL A 356 4.08 14.65 -8.90
C VAL A 356 3.63 14.40 -10.33
N GLU A 357 4.41 13.64 -11.08
CA GLU A 357 4.13 13.32 -12.48
C GLU A 357 4.25 11.82 -12.75
N TYR A 358 3.33 11.27 -13.53
CA TYR A 358 3.49 9.93 -14.10
C TYR A 358 4.26 10.02 -15.42
N VAL A 359 5.35 9.25 -15.55
CA VAL A 359 6.24 9.26 -16.72
C VAL A 359 6.29 7.89 -17.39
N GLU A 360 6.31 7.90 -18.74
CA GLU A 360 6.30 6.71 -19.60
C GLU A 360 6.99 6.98 -20.94
#